data_AF-A0A3D1TYP3-F1
#
_entry.id   AF-A0A3D1TYP3-F1
#
_cell.length_a   1.000
_cell.length_b   1.000
_cell.length_c   1.000
_cell.angle_alpha   90.00
_cell.angle_beta   90.00
_cell.angle_gamma   90.00
#
_symmetry.space_group_name_H-M   'P 1'
#
loop_
_entity.id
_entity.type
_entity.pdbx_description
1 polymer ?
#
loop_
_entity_poly.entity_id
_entity_poly.type
_entity_poly.pdbx_seq_one_letter_code
_entity_poly.pdbx_strand_id
1 'polypeptide(L)'
;YARWLFHRIRRLGWHPFLRVNAQGNFRPACARAGRRLSTFVPRPGTTWQGTGVAFTGKQRRLSCTLLACWAEGCKDPWLLLTDLPPEAAEAGWYGLRAWIEQGFKITKRAGWQWQRTRMEDPDRAARLWLAIAVATLWLLLVGGEADDTIPDSTLLDLTPSLATQRRQRDATRLRLVSCFRRGWTRILVALLNHQPLPWGTFNPDPWPPTP
;
A
#
# COMPACT_ATOMS: atom_id res chain seq x y z
N TYR A 1 10.38 1.97 18.47
CA TYR A 1 10.85 1.25 17.27
C TYR A 1 11.24 -0.17 17.64
N ALA A 2 10.69 -1.17 16.95
CA ALA A 2 10.93 -2.59 17.21
C ALA A 2 12.13 -3.11 16.39
N ARG A 3 13.35 -2.89 16.89
CA ARG A 3 14.58 -3.35 16.22
C ARG A 3 14.60 -4.86 15.97
N TRP A 4 14.05 -5.65 16.90
CA TRP A 4 14.00 -7.10 16.77
C TRP A 4 13.19 -7.55 15.54
N LEU A 5 12.09 -6.83 15.22
CA LEU A 5 11.23 -7.14 14.08
C LEU A 5 11.96 -6.90 12.76
N PHE A 6 12.66 -5.78 12.64
CA PHE A 6 13.49 -5.48 11.48
C PHE A 6 14.49 -6.60 11.20
N HIS A 7 15.21 -7.06 12.22
CA HIS A 7 16.16 -8.18 12.06
C HIS A 7 15.47 -9.52 11.80
N ARG A 8 14.30 -9.78 12.39
CA ARG A 8 13.55 -11.01 12.15
C ARG A 8 13.07 -11.11 10.70
N ILE A 9 12.56 -10.02 10.13
CA ILE A 9 12.15 -9.94 8.71
C ILE A 9 13.34 -10.28 7.81
N ARG A 10 14.50 -9.64 8.06
CA ARG A 10 15.73 -9.92 7.30
C ARG A 10 16.20 -11.37 7.40
N ARG A 11 16.15 -11.96 8.59
CA ARG A 11 16.52 -13.37 8.80
C ARG A 11 15.62 -14.35 8.05
N LEU A 12 14.40 -13.95 7.71
CA LEU A 12 13.49 -14.76 6.90
C LEU A 12 13.74 -14.59 5.40
N GLY A 13 14.70 -13.76 4.98
CA GLY A 13 14.96 -13.44 3.57
C GLY A 13 14.08 -12.31 3.01
N TRP A 14 13.40 -11.56 3.88
CA TRP A 14 12.50 -10.47 3.48
C TRP A 14 13.14 -9.11 3.76
N HIS A 15 12.70 -8.09 3.02
CA HIS A 15 13.17 -6.71 3.17
C HIS A 15 12.18 -5.86 3.96
N PRO A 16 12.53 -5.37 5.17
CA PRO A 16 11.64 -4.54 5.97
C PRO A 16 11.38 -3.17 5.31
N PHE A 17 10.13 -2.75 5.25
CA PHE A 17 9.73 -1.38 4.88
C PHE A 17 8.94 -0.76 6.04
N LEU A 18 9.65 -0.29 7.08
CA LEU A 18 9.02 0.11 8.35
C LEU A 18 8.96 1.62 8.50
N ARG A 19 7.75 2.18 8.56
CA ARG A 19 7.55 3.60 8.88
C ARG A 19 7.88 3.89 10.33
N VAL A 20 8.53 5.02 10.54
CA VAL A 20 8.86 5.57 11.86
C VAL A 20 8.26 6.97 12.00
N ASN A 21 8.04 7.38 13.24
CA ASN A 21 7.59 8.74 13.52
C ASN A 21 8.75 9.72 13.32
N ALA A 22 8.42 11.00 13.13
CA ALA A 22 9.41 12.08 13.06
C ALA A 22 10.27 12.24 14.33
N GLN A 23 9.82 11.63 15.44
CA GLN A 23 10.56 11.55 16.69
C GLN A 23 11.71 10.53 16.57
N GLY A 24 12.92 11.04 16.38
CA GLY A 24 14.13 10.24 16.31
C GLY A 24 15.27 10.96 15.62
N ASN A 25 16.45 10.37 15.68
CA ASN A 25 17.64 10.87 15.02
C ASN A 25 18.12 9.85 14.00
N PHE A 26 18.68 10.33 12.91
CA PHE A 26 19.36 9.52 11.92
C PHE A 26 20.72 10.15 11.63
N ARG A 27 21.75 9.31 11.60
CA ARG A 27 23.11 9.72 11.23
C ARG A 27 23.45 9.10 9.89
N PRO A 28 23.50 9.88 8.81
CA PRO A 28 23.97 9.41 7.50
C PRO A 28 25.37 8.81 7.61
N ALA A 29 25.69 7.84 6.76
CA ALA A 29 26.97 7.13 6.77
C ALA A 29 28.17 8.09 6.67
N CYS A 30 28.09 9.10 5.78
CA CYS A 30 29.14 10.09 5.56
C CYS A 30 29.12 11.26 6.56
N ALA A 31 28.21 11.27 7.54
CA ALA A 31 28.04 12.37 8.48
C ALA A 31 28.67 12.07 9.85
N ARG A 32 29.36 13.07 10.40
CA ARG A 32 29.94 13.03 11.76
C ARG A 32 28.88 13.06 12.86
N ALA A 33 27.79 13.81 12.65
CA ALA A 33 26.71 13.97 13.62
C ALA A 33 25.37 13.46 13.07
N GLY A 34 24.54 12.93 13.97
CA GLY A 34 23.14 12.62 13.66
C GLY A 34 22.26 13.86 13.73
N ARG A 35 21.20 13.89 12.92
CA ARG A 35 20.19 14.95 12.94
C ARG A 35 18.79 14.35 13.05
N ARG A 36 17.80 15.18 13.44
CA ARG A 36 16.42 14.74 13.61
C ARG A 36 15.83 14.24 12.29
N LEU A 37 15.03 13.17 12.34
CA LEU A 37 14.41 12.58 11.16
C LEU A 37 13.57 13.59 10.36
N SER A 38 12.83 14.48 11.04
CA SER A 38 12.04 15.54 10.39
C SER A 38 12.87 16.50 9.53
N THR A 39 14.17 16.64 9.79
CA THR A 39 15.03 17.59 9.05
C THR A 39 15.46 17.07 7.69
N PHE A 40 15.23 15.78 7.38
CA PHE A 40 15.54 15.23 6.06
C PHE A 40 14.51 15.62 5.00
N VAL A 41 13.30 15.94 5.43
CA VAL A 41 12.22 16.45 4.57
C VAL A 41 11.56 17.64 5.28
N PRO A 42 12.14 18.86 5.16
CA PRO A 42 11.71 20.00 5.96
C PRO A 42 10.38 20.61 5.48
N ARG A 43 9.96 20.34 4.24
CA ARG A 43 8.74 20.88 3.64
C ARG A 43 8.12 19.89 2.64
N PRO A 44 6.81 20.01 2.34
CA PRO A 44 6.19 19.27 1.24
C PRO A 44 6.93 19.46 -0.09
N GLY A 45 6.91 18.45 -0.95
CA GLY A 45 7.65 18.38 -2.21
C GLY A 45 9.12 17.94 -2.07
N THR A 46 9.56 17.53 -0.87
CA THR A 46 10.96 17.11 -0.65
C THR A 46 11.10 15.62 -0.42
N THR A 47 12.19 15.06 -0.93
CA THR A 47 12.60 13.67 -0.74
C THR A 47 14.06 13.60 -0.34
N TRP A 48 14.41 12.54 0.39
CA TRP A 48 15.78 12.23 0.75
C TRP A 48 15.94 10.73 0.94
N GLN A 49 17.06 10.18 0.49
CA GLN A 49 17.42 8.79 0.72
C GLN A 49 18.90 8.64 1.06
N GLY A 50 19.22 7.64 1.88
CA GLY A 50 20.61 7.34 2.18
C GLY A 50 20.79 6.31 3.29
N THR A 51 21.97 5.69 3.27
CA THR A 51 22.40 4.74 4.30
C THR A 51 22.89 5.46 5.55
N GLY A 52 22.77 4.81 6.70
CA GLY A 52 23.22 5.38 7.95
C GLY A 52 22.76 4.57 9.15
N VAL A 53 22.71 5.27 10.29
CA VAL A 53 22.33 4.71 11.57
C VAL A 53 21.13 5.46 12.14
N ALA A 54 20.00 4.77 12.27
CA ALA A 54 18.82 5.26 12.96
C ALA A 54 18.93 5.07 14.47
N PHE A 55 18.43 6.08 15.19
CA PHE A 55 18.33 6.18 16.65
C PHE A 55 19.68 6.24 17.41
N THR A 56 19.70 6.98 18.51
CA THR A 56 20.90 7.16 19.35
C THR A 56 21.03 6.12 20.46
N GLY A 57 19.91 5.64 21.02
CA GLY A 57 19.93 4.69 22.13
C GLY A 57 20.51 3.32 21.74
N LYS A 58 21.44 2.79 22.54
CA LYS A 58 22.20 1.55 22.27
C LYS A 58 21.33 0.35 21.86
N GLN A 59 20.19 0.15 22.54
CA GLN A 59 19.28 -0.95 22.24
C GLN A 59 18.47 -0.74 20.94
N ARG A 60 18.20 0.53 20.56
CA ARG A 60 17.37 0.88 19.40
C ARG A 60 18.18 1.20 18.14
N ARG A 61 19.49 1.43 18.29
CA ARG A 61 20.42 1.74 17.21
C ARG A 61 20.32 0.71 16.09
N LEU A 62 20.11 1.18 14.87
CA LEU A 62 19.92 0.34 13.70
C LEU A 62 20.71 0.89 12.52
N SER A 63 21.57 0.07 11.91
CA SER A 63 22.14 0.37 10.60
C SER A 63 21.10 0.01 9.53
N CYS A 64 20.74 0.99 8.69
CA CYS A 64 19.68 0.86 7.69
C CYS A 64 19.77 1.98 6.65
N THR A 65 18.94 1.88 5.63
CA THR A 65 18.61 2.97 4.70
C THR A 65 17.39 3.70 5.22
N LEU A 66 17.43 5.03 5.21
CA LEU A 66 16.27 5.88 5.45
C LEU A 66 15.77 6.39 4.09
N LEU A 67 14.49 6.16 3.81
CA LEU A 67 13.75 6.78 2.72
C LEU A 67 12.79 7.79 3.35
N ALA A 68 13.01 9.07 3.08
CA ALA A 68 12.20 10.17 3.57
C ALA A 68 11.50 10.84 2.39
N CYS A 69 10.19 11.02 2.50
CA CYS A 69 9.40 11.74 1.51
C CYS A 69 8.31 12.55 2.19
N TRP A 70 8.13 13.79 1.75
CA TRP A 70 6.94 14.58 2.06
C TRP A 70 6.27 14.99 0.76
N ALA A 71 5.27 14.23 0.31
CA ALA A 71 4.49 14.57 -0.88
C ALA A 71 3.65 15.85 -0.65
N GLU A 72 3.40 16.60 -1.72
CA GLU A 72 2.51 17.77 -1.67
C GLU A 72 1.08 17.36 -1.27
N GLY A 73 0.42 18.18 -0.46
CA GLY A 73 -0.94 17.90 0.04
C GLY A 73 -1.03 16.85 1.15
N CYS A 74 0.06 16.15 1.47
CA CYS A 74 0.12 15.24 2.61
C CYS A 74 0.40 15.98 3.92
N LYS A 75 -0.36 15.62 4.97
CA LYS A 75 -0.26 16.22 6.31
C LYS A 75 1.12 15.99 6.95
N ASP A 76 1.62 14.76 6.86
CA ASP A 76 2.82 14.31 7.56
C ASP A 76 3.76 13.57 6.60
N PRO A 77 5.10 13.68 6.78
CA PRO A 77 6.06 12.96 5.96
C PRO A 77 6.02 11.45 6.20
N TRP A 78 6.45 10.70 5.19
CA TRP A 78 6.84 9.30 5.31
C TRP A 78 8.34 9.22 5.61
N LEU A 79 8.66 8.53 6.69
CA LEU A 79 10.03 8.26 7.12
C LEU A 79 10.12 6.75 7.26
N LEU A 80 10.79 6.09 6.32
CA LEU A 80 10.80 4.64 6.16
C LEU A 80 12.20 4.12 6.39
N LEU A 81 12.32 3.04 7.17
CA LEU A 81 13.57 2.33 7.37
C LEU A 81 13.54 1.00 6.64
N THR A 82 14.53 0.78 5.79
CA THR A 82 14.73 -0.46 5.02
C THR A 82 16.17 -0.94 5.09
N ASP A 83 16.41 -2.20 4.76
CA ASP A 83 17.75 -2.75 4.59
C ASP A 83 18.24 -2.75 3.14
N LEU A 84 17.38 -2.38 2.20
CA LEU A 84 17.73 -2.24 0.80
C LEU A 84 18.67 -1.04 0.56
N PRO A 85 19.56 -1.13 -0.43
CA PRO A 85 20.32 0.02 -0.90
C PRO A 85 19.39 1.17 -1.35
N PRO A 86 19.77 2.45 -1.14
CA PRO A 86 18.95 3.60 -1.55
C PRO A 86 18.55 3.57 -3.03
N GLU A 87 19.44 3.12 -3.90
CA GLU A 87 19.24 2.98 -5.34
C GLU A 87 18.26 1.87 -5.75
N ALA A 88 17.95 0.95 -4.84
CA ALA A 88 17.10 -0.21 -5.07
C ALA A 88 15.75 -0.12 -4.32
N ALA A 89 15.43 1.04 -3.75
CA ALA A 89 14.22 1.21 -2.95
C ALA A 89 13.62 2.61 -3.09
N GLU A 90 12.31 2.66 -3.29
CA GLU A 90 11.57 3.92 -3.44
C GLU A 90 10.56 4.11 -2.31
N ALA A 91 10.40 5.35 -1.84
CA ALA A 91 9.44 5.65 -0.79
C ALA A 91 7.99 5.39 -1.22
N GLY A 92 7.70 5.50 -2.53
CA GLY A 92 6.38 5.28 -3.12
C GLY A 92 5.80 3.91 -2.82
N TRP A 93 6.65 2.86 -2.73
CA TRP A 93 6.21 1.49 -2.47
C TRP A 93 5.42 1.34 -1.16
N TYR A 94 5.68 2.22 -0.18
CA TYR A 94 4.92 2.23 1.07
C TYR A 94 3.44 2.62 0.90
N GLY A 95 3.08 3.27 -0.22
CA GLY A 95 1.70 3.54 -0.60
C GLY A 95 0.85 2.27 -0.71
N LEU A 96 1.44 1.15 -1.15
CA LEU A 96 0.76 -0.14 -1.24
C LEU A 96 0.28 -0.66 0.12
N ARG A 97 0.87 -0.19 1.22
CA ARG A 97 0.40 -0.54 2.57
C ARG A 97 -1.07 -0.14 2.77
N ALA A 98 -1.56 0.90 2.12
CA ALA A 98 -2.96 1.31 2.23
C ALA A 98 -3.96 0.22 1.78
N TRP A 99 -3.52 -0.75 0.97
CA TRP A 99 -4.37 -1.87 0.53
C TRP A 99 -4.86 -2.74 1.69
N ILE A 100 -4.07 -2.89 2.76
CA ILE A 100 -4.50 -3.66 3.94
C ILE A 100 -5.72 -3.04 4.62
N GLU A 101 -5.81 -1.70 4.61
CA GLU A 101 -6.94 -0.96 5.19
C GLU A 101 -8.22 -1.17 4.37
N GLN A 102 -8.10 -1.27 3.05
CA GLN A 102 -9.22 -1.67 2.18
C GLN A 102 -9.64 -3.13 2.45
N GLY A 103 -8.68 -4.03 2.66
CA GLY A 103 -8.96 -5.41 3.09
C GLY A 103 -9.82 -5.45 4.35
N PHE A 104 -9.43 -4.74 5.42
CA PHE A 104 -10.23 -4.65 6.64
C PHE A 104 -11.63 -4.07 6.42
N LYS A 105 -11.76 -3.09 5.51
CA LYS A 105 -13.04 -2.49 5.15
C LYS A 105 -13.95 -3.48 4.42
N ILE A 106 -13.40 -4.28 3.50
CA ILE A 106 -14.09 -5.33 2.72
C ILE A 106 -14.57 -6.46 3.63
N THR A 107 -13.73 -6.94 4.56
CA THR A 107 -14.16 -7.95 5.54
C THR A 107 -15.37 -7.47 6.35
N LYS A 108 -15.44 -6.17 6.64
CA LYS A 108 -16.52 -5.55 7.40
C LYS A 108 -17.59 -4.91 6.49
N ARG A 109 -17.83 -3.62 6.65
CA ARG A 109 -19.00 -2.89 6.12
C ARG A 109 -19.05 -2.78 4.59
N ALA A 110 -17.94 -2.97 3.88
CA ALA A 110 -17.91 -2.77 2.42
C ALA A 110 -18.05 -4.07 1.60
N GLY A 111 -18.10 -5.23 2.25
CA GLY A 111 -18.22 -6.53 1.58
C GLY A 111 -18.93 -7.55 2.46
N TRP A 112 -18.15 -8.40 3.12
CA TRP A 112 -18.62 -9.63 3.78
C TRP A 112 -19.44 -9.42 5.04
N GLN A 113 -19.27 -8.28 5.71
CA GLN A 113 -19.98 -7.92 6.94
C GLN A 113 -19.87 -9.00 8.02
N TRP A 114 -18.71 -9.65 8.14
CA TRP A 114 -18.54 -10.83 9.00
C TRP A 114 -18.94 -10.59 10.45
N GLN A 115 -18.78 -9.37 10.97
CA GLN A 115 -19.19 -8.97 12.32
C GLN A 115 -20.70 -9.13 12.59
N ARG A 116 -21.53 -9.18 11.54
CA ARG A 116 -22.98 -9.42 11.67
C ARG A 116 -23.31 -10.86 12.05
N THR A 117 -22.38 -11.80 11.86
CA THR A 117 -22.56 -13.19 12.29
C THR A 117 -22.62 -13.33 13.81
N ARG A 118 -22.09 -12.35 14.57
CA ARG A 118 -21.98 -12.38 16.04
C ARG A 118 -21.37 -13.71 16.54
N MET A 119 -20.43 -14.28 15.79
CA MET A 119 -19.77 -15.53 16.14
C MET A 119 -18.94 -15.36 17.42
N GLU A 120 -19.25 -16.13 18.46
CA GLU A 120 -18.54 -16.11 19.74
C GLU A 120 -17.48 -17.23 19.85
N ASP A 121 -17.66 -18.31 19.10
CA ASP A 121 -16.72 -19.43 19.05
C ASP A 121 -15.47 -19.05 18.21
N PRO A 122 -14.26 -19.04 18.80
CA PRO A 122 -13.05 -18.60 18.13
C PRO A 122 -12.59 -19.54 17.00
N ASP A 123 -12.80 -20.85 17.14
CA ASP A 123 -12.40 -21.83 16.13
C ASP A 123 -13.32 -21.76 14.90
N ARG A 124 -14.61 -21.53 15.12
CA ARG A 124 -15.56 -21.25 14.04
C ARG A 124 -15.25 -19.92 13.36
N ALA A 125 -14.90 -18.88 14.12
CA ALA A 125 -14.49 -17.60 13.56
C ALA A 125 -13.24 -17.72 12.68
N ALA A 126 -12.23 -18.47 13.13
CA ALA A 126 -11.01 -18.72 12.38
C ALA A 126 -11.30 -19.40 11.02
N ARG A 127 -12.15 -20.43 11.01
CA ARG A 127 -12.57 -21.11 9.76
C ARG A 127 -13.33 -20.18 8.82
N LEU A 128 -14.24 -19.36 9.35
CA LEU A 128 -14.98 -18.39 8.54
C LEU A 128 -14.04 -17.32 7.95
N TRP A 129 -13.07 -16.83 8.70
CA TRP A 129 -12.10 -15.85 8.21
C TRP A 129 -11.22 -16.42 7.10
N LEU A 130 -10.84 -17.71 7.17
CA LEU A 130 -10.15 -18.38 6.08
C LEU A 130 -11.01 -18.40 4.81
N ALA A 131 -12.28 -18.80 4.92
CA ALA A 131 -13.20 -18.80 3.79
C ALA A 131 -13.38 -17.40 3.19
N ILE A 132 -13.51 -16.37 4.04
CA ILE A 132 -13.58 -14.96 3.62
C ILE A 132 -12.30 -14.53 2.90
N ALA A 133 -11.12 -14.92 3.39
CA ALA A 133 -9.84 -14.57 2.76
C ALA A 133 -9.72 -15.19 1.36
N VAL A 134 -10.04 -16.47 1.21
CA VAL A 134 -10.03 -17.18 -0.08
C VAL A 134 -11.05 -16.59 -1.04
N ALA A 135 -12.28 -16.35 -0.57
CA ALA A 135 -13.32 -15.74 -1.40
C ALA A 135 -12.96 -14.30 -1.81
N THR A 136 -12.32 -13.53 -0.92
CA THR A 136 -11.84 -12.18 -1.25
C THR A 136 -10.77 -12.24 -2.32
N LEU A 137 -9.80 -13.15 -2.20
CA LEU A 137 -8.76 -13.34 -3.22
C LEU A 137 -9.40 -13.66 -4.57
N TRP A 138 -10.33 -14.62 -4.62
CA TRP A 138 -11.01 -15.00 -5.86
C TRP A 138 -11.77 -13.83 -6.51
N LEU A 139 -12.51 -13.05 -5.72
CA LEU A 139 -13.19 -11.84 -6.21
C LEU A 139 -12.22 -10.78 -6.73
N LEU A 140 -11.04 -10.64 -6.10
CA LEU A 140 -10.01 -9.71 -6.57
C LEU A 140 -9.34 -10.20 -7.86
N LEU A 141 -9.15 -11.51 -8.06
CA LEU A 141 -8.64 -12.07 -9.32
C LEU A 141 -9.61 -11.79 -10.48
N VAL A 142 -10.87 -12.23 -10.34
CA VAL A 142 -11.90 -12.03 -11.37
C VAL A 142 -12.17 -10.53 -11.59
N GLY A 143 -12.17 -9.76 -10.51
CA GLY A 143 -12.41 -8.32 -10.54
C GLY A 143 -11.26 -7.50 -11.08
N GLY A 144 -10.01 -7.93 -10.87
CA GLY A 144 -8.80 -7.30 -11.40
C GLY A 144 -8.71 -7.51 -12.90
N GLU A 145 -8.85 -8.74 -13.37
CA GLU A 145 -8.95 -9.05 -14.81
C GLU A 145 -10.08 -8.26 -15.49
N ALA A 146 -11.22 -8.09 -14.80
CA ALA A 146 -12.29 -7.22 -15.28
C ALA A 146 -11.90 -5.75 -15.39
N ASP A 147 -11.17 -5.24 -14.40
CA ASP A 147 -10.76 -3.84 -14.31
C ASP A 147 -9.69 -3.51 -15.37
N ASP A 148 -8.83 -4.46 -15.72
CA ASP A 148 -7.78 -4.26 -16.74
C ASP A 148 -8.35 -4.02 -18.13
N THR A 149 -9.54 -4.56 -18.43
CA THR A 149 -10.23 -4.30 -19.70
C THR A 149 -10.81 -2.89 -19.81
N ILE A 150 -10.78 -2.11 -18.73
CA ILE A 150 -11.34 -0.76 -18.68
C ILE A 150 -10.25 0.25 -19.08
N PRO A 151 -10.53 1.20 -19.98
CA PRO A 151 -9.59 2.27 -20.33
C PRO A 151 -9.22 3.15 -19.13
N ASP A 152 -8.05 3.80 -19.20
CA ASP A 152 -7.55 4.69 -18.14
C ASP A 152 -8.46 5.88 -17.83
N SER A 153 -9.26 6.31 -18.81
CA SER A 153 -10.34 7.27 -18.61
C SER A 153 -11.65 6.69 -19.14
N THR A 154 -12.67 6.67 -18.29
CA THR A 154 -14.07 6.50 -18.70
C THR A 154 -14.77 7.85 -18.90
N LEU A 155 -14.06 8.96 -18.67
CA LEU A 155 -14.55 10.32 -18.93
C LEU A 155 -14.19 10.71 -20.37
N LEU A 156 -15.11 11.44 -21.02
CA LEU A 156 -14.84 12.10 -22.29
C LEU A 156 -13.64 13.04 -22.16
N ASP A 157 -12.68 12.90 -23.07
CA ASP A 157 -11.53 13.79 -23.14
C ASP A 157 -11.97 15.16 -23.70
N LEU A 158 -12.24 16.09 -22.79
CA LEU A 158 -12.57 17.49 -23.09
C LEU A 158 -11.33 18.40 -23.03
N THR A 159 -10.12 17.83 -22.92
CA THR A 159 -8.87 18.59 -22.93
C THR A 159 -8.69 19.44 -24.20
N PRO A 160 -9.14 19.00 -25.40
CA PRO A 160 -9.08 19.83 -26.61
C PRO A 160 -9.94 21.10 -26.54
N SER A 161 -11.00 21.10 -25.73
CA SER A 161 -12.00 22.18 -25.64
C SER A 161 -11.80 23.11 -24.44
N LEU A 162 -10.81 22.83 -23.57
CA LEU A 162 -10.50 23.66 -22.41
C LEU A 162 -9.12 24.32 -22.59
N ALA A 163 -9.11 25.59 -23.01
CA ALA A 163 -7.91 26.39 -23.34
C ALA A 163 -6.96 26.70 -22.15
N THR A 164 -7.05 25.96 -21.05
CA THR A 164 -6.20 26.18 -19.87
C THR A 164 -5.49 24.89 -19.49
N GLN A 165 -4.15 24.91 -19.61
CA GLN A 165 -3.26 23.90 -19.05
C GLN A 165 -3.48 23.80 -17.55
N ARG A 166 -4.34 22.86 -17.15
CA ARG A 166 -4.51 22.48 -15.75
C ARG A 166 -3.49 21.41 -15.42
N ARG A 167 -2.77 21.60 -14.31
CA ARG A 167 -1.88 20.60 -13.68
C ARG A 167 -2.37 19.19 -13.98
N GLN A 168 -1.55 18.36 -14.62
CA GLN A 168 -1.71 16.91 -14.64
C GLN A 168 -1.79 16.45 -13.18
N ARG A 169 -3.00 16.37 -12.64
CA ARG A 169 -3.29 15.32 -11.68
C ARG A 169 -3.23 14.08 -12.56
N ASP A 170 -2.23 13.22 -12.36
CA ASP A 170 -2.28 11.87 -12.92
C ASP A 170 -3.68 11.35 -12.60
N ALA A 171 -4.49 11.23 -13.65
CA ALA A 171 -5.89 10.91 -13.53
C ALA A 171 -5.93 9.49 -12.99
N THR A 172 -5.97 9.37 -11.67
CA THR A 172 -6.16 8.09 -11.00
C THR A 172 -7.50 7.60 -11.52
N ARG A 173 -7.50 6.49 -12.29
CA ARG A 173 -8.71 5.84 -12.81
C ARG A 173 -9.81 5.98 -11.77
N LEU A 174 -10.85 6.78 -12.05
CA LEU A 174 -11.96 6.96 -11.11
C LEU A 174 -12.76 5.66 -11.09
N ARG A 175 -12.36 4.72 -10.24
CA ARG A 175 -13.03 3.43 -10.06
C ARG A 175 -14.38 3.67 -9.38
N LEU A 176 -15.44 3.84 -10.19
CA LEU A 176 -16.83 3.94 -9.72
C LEU A 176 -17.30 2.63 -9.06
N VAL A 177 -16.78 1.50 -9.54
CA VAL A 177 -17.02 0.17 -8.99
C VAL A 177 -15.68 -0.43 -8.57
N SER A 178 -15.57 -0.87 -7.32
CA SER A 178 -14.36 -1.52 -6.82
C SER A 178 -14.12 -2.87 -7.52
N CYS A 179 -12.85 -3.27 -7.66
CA CYS A 179 -12.46 -4.58 -8.21
C CYS A 179 -13.21 -5.72 -7.51
N PHE A 180 -13.30 -5.66 -6.17
CA PHE A 180 -14.09 -6.61 -5.37
C PHE A 180 -15.55 -6.73 -5.85
N ARG A 181 -16.25 -5.61 -6.07
CA ARG A 181 -17.64 -5.64 -6.54
C ARG A 181 -17.75 -6.10 -7.98
N ARG A 182 -16.77 -5.80 -8.84
CA ARG A 182 -16.73 -6.31 -10.21
C ARG A 182 -16.63 -7.83 -10.23
N GLY A 183 -15.70 -8.38 -9.44
CA GLY A 183 -15.56 -9.83 -9.28
C GLY A 183 -16.85 -10.48 -8.79
N TRP A 184 -17.50 -9.85 -7.80
CA TRP A 184 -18.78 -10.33 -7.25
C TRP A 184 -19.85 -10.40 -8.33
N THR A 185 -20.05 -9.32 -9.08
CA THR A 185 -21.05 -9.27 -10.14
C THR A 185 -20.75 -10.31 -11.22
N ARG A 186 -19.50 -10.49 -11.65
CA ARG A 186 -19.16 -11.48 -12.68
C ARG A 186 -19.44 -12.91 -12.23
N ILE A 187 -19.02 -13.28 -11.02
CA ILE A 187 -19.29 -14.62 -10.46
C ILE A 187 -20.80 -14.83 -10.31
N LEU A 188 -21.54 -13.84 -9.81
CA LEU A 188 -22.99 -13.94 -9.66
C LEU A 188 -23.70 -14.10 -11.02
N VAL A 189 -23.31 -13.34 -12.03
CA VAL A 189 -23.86 -13.44 -13.38
C VAL A 189 -23.55 -14.81 -14.00
N ALA A 190 -22.34 -15.34 -13.81
CA ALA A 190 -22.01 -16.69 -14.28
C ALA A 190 -22.90 -17.76 -13.62
N LEU A 191 -23.10 -17.67 -12.30
CA LEU A 191 -23.98 -18.57 -11.55
C LEU A 191 -25.43 -18.51 -12.05
N LEU A 192 -25.99 -17.30 -12.20
CA LEU A 192 -27.37 -17.09 -12.65
C LEU A 192 -27.61 -17.60 -14.08
N ASN A 193 -26.59 -17.55 -14.93
CA ASN A 193 -26.67 -18.00 -16.32
C ASN A 193 -26.21 -19.45 -16.52
N HIS A 194 -25.96 -20.20 -15.45
CA HIS A 194 -25.44 -21.58 -15.51
C HIS A 194 -24.15 -21.72 -16.35
N GLN A 195 -23.32 -20.67 -16.33
CA GLN A 195 -22.03 -20.64 -17.01
C GLN A 195 -20.92 -21.18 -16.10
N PRO A 196 -19.80 -21.67 -16.66
CA PRO A 196 -18.61 -21.98 -15.88
C PRO A 196 -18.17 -20.78 -15.04
N LEU A 197 -17.76 -21.05 -13.80
CA LEU A 197 -17.29 -20.01 -12.89
C LEU A 197 -15.95 -19.43 -13.36
N PRO A 198 -15.79 -18.10 -13.41
CA PRO A 198 -14.53 -17.49 -13.81
C PRO A 198 -13.48 -17.68 -12.72
N TRP A 199 -12.26 -18.10 -13.07
CA TRP A 199 -11.14 -18.24 -12.14
C TRP A 199 -10.45 -16.91 -11.84
N GLY A 200 -10.29 -16.06 -12.87
CA GLY A 200 -9.59 -14.78 -12.78
C GLY A 200 -8.06 -14.93 -12.85
N THR A 201 -7.38 -13.88 -13.29
CA THR A 201 -5.90 -13.77 -13.25
C THR A 201 -5.42 -12.74 -12.24
N PHE A 202 -4.24 -12.95 -11.66
CA PHE A 202 -3.61 -11.97 -10.77
C PHE A 202 -2.80 -10.97 -11.58
N ASN A 203 -3.37 -9.78 -11.77
CA ASN A 203 -2.73 -8.67 -12.49
C ASN A 203 -2.44 -7.55 -11.49
N PRO A 204 -1.26 -7.54 -10.85
CA PRO A 204 -0.93 -6.50 -9.87
C PRO A 204 -0.69 -5.16 -10.57
N ASP A 205 -1.19 -4.08 -9.96
CA ASP A 205 -0.78 -2.72 -10.34
C ASP A 205 0.76 -2.61 -10.27
N PRO A 206 1.40 -1.85 -11.18
CA PRO A 206 2.84 -1.63 -11.13
C PRO A 206 3.26 -0.95 -9.82
N TRP A 207 4.53 -1.13 -9.44
CA TRP A 207 5.07 -0.47 -8.25
C TRP A 207 4.93 1.05 -8.38
N PRO A 208 4.39 1.74 -7.37
CA PRO A 208 4.18 3.17 -7.44
C PRO A 208 5.53 3.92 -7.44
N PRO A 209 5.84 4.71 -8.49
CA PRO A 209 7.10 5.46 -8.58
C PRO A 209 7.10 6.71 -7.70
N THR A 210 5.91 7.18 -7.32
CA THR A 210 5.71 8.35 -6.48
C THR A 210 4.74 8.03 -5.32
N PRO A 211 4.98 8.57 -4.12
CA PRO A 211 4.10 8.42 -2.96
C PRO A 211 2.85 9.30 -3.01
#